data_AF-A0A820YM70-F1
#
_entry.id   AF-A0A820YM70-F1
#
_cell.length_a   1.000
_cell.length_b   1.000
_cell.length_c   1.000
_cell.angle_alpha   90.00
_cell.angle_beta   90.00
_cell.angle_gamma   90.00
#
_symmetry.space_group_name_H-M   'P 1'
#
loop_
_entity.id
_entity.type
_entity.pdbx_description
1 polymer ?
#
loop_
_entity_poly.entity_id
_entity_poly.type
_entity_poly.pdbx_seq_one_letter_code
_entity_poly.pdbx_strand_id
1 'polypeptide(L)'
;MPQNEHIELHRKRHGRRFDHDEKQKKKEGRLPHILSKKAQTLRGIKAKLYNKRRQNEKIQMKKTIKSHEEKETKQREEVPEGAVPAYLLDREKQSRAKVLSNTIKQKRKEKAGKWDVPIPKVKAVSEAEVFRVVQSGKRRKKVWKRLVTKPCFVGEGFTRKPPKFERFIRPMALRFTKAHVTHPELRATFQLPIIGVKKNPSSPLYTSLGVITKGTVLEVNVSELGMVTQGGKVVWGKYAQTIETSKKMHDSFIETKSITSYWQFLRMINWYEPWLIGLCGFHAICLLIIVVTRGYHNIQIFLFVGLLSCIYCAEYINQLGAEKWQLFAEDQYFDSRGMFISTVLSFPVIINCCVIVGIWLYESIYLLKICVKRLKKARIEQHKKTEKDDKKKAE
;
A
#
# COMPACT_ATOMS: atom_id res chain seq x y z
N MET A 1 -0.74 -49.39 -21.64
CA MET A 1 -0.88 -49.09 -20.19
C MET A 1 -0.80 -50.39 -19.42
N PRO A 2 -0.14 -50.46 -18.26
CA PRO A 2 -0.19 -51.67 -17.45
C PRO A 2 -1.64 -51.96 -17.02
N GLN A 3 -2.07 -53.22 -17.16
CA GLN A 3 -3.43 -53.65 -16.81
C GLN A 3 -3.56 -53.80 -15.28
N ASN A 4 -4.72 -53.38 -14.76
CA ASN A 4 -5.15 -53.55 -13.36
C ASN A 4 -4.19 -52.93 -12.31
N GLU A 5 -4.50 -53.16 -11.03
CA GLU A 5 -3.68 -52.77 -9.87
C GLU A 5 -2.48 -53.69 -9.64
N HIS A 6 -1.68 -53.89 -10.69
CA HIS A 6 -0.52 -54.78 -10.68
C HIS A 6 0.48 -54.50 -9.53
N ILE A 7 0.61 -53.26 -9.04
CA ILE A 7 1.46 -52.90 -7.89
C ILE A 7 0.91 -53.46 -6.57
N GLU A 8 -0.41 -53.40 -6.36
CA GLU A 8 -1.03 -53.98 -5.17
C GLU A 8 -0.98 -55.50 -5.22
N LEU A 9 -1.25 -56.09 -6.39
CA LEU A 9 -1.13 -57.53 -6.61
C LEU A 9 0.31 -58.01 -6.35
N HIS A 10 1.31 -57.27 -6.81
CA HIS A 10 2.72 -57.57 -6.53
C HIS A 10 3.01 -57.48 -5.03
N ARG A 11 2.48 -56.47 -4.31
CA ARG A 11 2.62 -56.36 -2.85
C ARG A 11 1.92 -57.49 -2.09
N LYS A 12 0.78 -57.98 -2.58
CA LYS A 12 0.07 -59.13 -1.99
C LYS A 12 0.84 -60.44 -2.22
N ARG A 13 1.43 -60.62 -3.40
CA ARG A 13 2.17 -61.83 -3.78
C ARG A 13 3.59 -61.91 -3.20
N HIS A 14 4.31 -60.80 -3.22
CA HIS A 14 5.74 -60.75 -2.88
C HIS A 14 6.04 -59.86 -1.67
N GLY A 15 5.03 -59.28 -1.05
CA GLY A 15 5.21 -58.38 0.09
C GLY A 15 5.76 -57.01 -0.29
N ARG A 16 6.14 -56.26 0.74
CA ARG A 16 6.97 -55.04 0.60
C ARG A 16 8.42 -55.41 0.85
N ARG A 17 9.33 -54.46 0.60
CA ARG A 17 10.72 -54.61 1.03
C ARG A 17 10.77 -54.85 2.54
N PHE A 18 11.65 -55.76 2.98
CA PHE A 18 11.78 -56.13 4.38
C PHE A 18 12.08 -54.94 5.32
N ASP A 19 12.75 -53.90 4.82
CA ASP A 19 13.10 -52.69 5.57
C ASP A 19 12.06 -51.56 5.47
N HIS A 20 10.92 -51.81 4.81
CA HIS A 20 9.91 -50.79 4.53
C HIS A 20 9.35 -50.17 5.82
N ASP A 21 8.95 -51.03 6.77
CA ASP A 21 8.25 -50.59 7.97
C ASP A 21 9.20 -49.92 8.96
N GLU A 22 10.45 -50.39 9.05
CA GLU A 22 11.49 -49.71 9.81
C GLU A 22 11.78 -48.32 9.25
N LYS A 23 11.89 -48.19 7.91
CA LYS A 23 12.13 -46.90 7.26
C LYS A 23 10.95 -45.95 7.45
N GLN A 24 9.71 -46.45 7.37
CA GLN A 24 8.52 -45.65 7.60
C GLN A 24 8.45 -45.16 9.05
N LYS A 25 8.65 -46.05 10.04
CA LYS A 25 8.72 -45.69 11.46
C LYS A 25 9.80 -44.64 11.74
N LYS A 26 11.02 -44.83 11.23
CA LYS A 26 12.13 -43.86 11.35
C LYS A 26 11.83 -42.54 10.63
N LYS A 27 11.06 -42.55 9.54
CA LYS A 27 10.64 -41.33 8.84
C LYS A 27 9.65 -40.55 9.69
N GLU A 28 8.60 -41.21 10.18
CA GLU A 28 7.57 -40.61 11.04
C GLU A 28 8.15 -40.03 12.33
N GLY A 29 9.03 -40.77 13.01
CA GLY A 29 9.73 -40.27 14.20
C GLY A 29 10.63 -39.05 13.95
N ARG A 30 11.18 -38.89 12.74
CA ARG A 30 12.01 -37.72 12.35
C ARG A 30 11.19 -36.53 11.88
N LEU A 31 9.92 -36.72 11.47
CA LEU A 31 9.06 -35.64 10.97
C LEU A 31 8.98 -34.42 11.90
N PRO A 32 8.75 -34.54 13.23
CA PRO A 32 8.63 -33.34 14.10
C PRO A 32 9.91 -32.49 14.08
N HIS A 33 11.09 -33.12 14.13
CA HIS A 33 12.36 -32.40 14.05
C HIS A 33 12.57 -31.75 12.68
N ILE A 34 12.22 -32.45 11.60
CA ILE A 34 12.30 -31.90 10.23
C ILE A 34 11.36 -30.69 10.08
N LEU A 35 10.13 -30.77 10.61
CA LEU A 35 9.16 -29.67 10.56
C LEU A 35 9.63 -28.46 11.36
N SER A 36 10.20 -28.68 12.55
CA SER A 36 10.78 -27.60 13.38
C SER A 36 11.97 -26.94 12.66
N LYS A 37 12.90 -27.76 12.15
CA LYS A 37 14.06 -27.28 11.38
C LYS A 37 13.63 -26.48 10.15
N LYS A 38 12.63 -26.96 9.39
CA LYS A 38 12.08 -26.22 8.25
C LYS A 38 11.48 -24.88 8.65
N ALA A 39 10.80 -24.80 9.79
CA ALA A 39 10.23 -23.54 10.28
C ALA A 39 11.32 -22.49 10.56
N GLN A 40 12.48 -22.91 11.09
CA GLN A 40 13.58 -22.01 11.46
C GLN A 40 14.50 -21.67 10.27
N THR A 41 14.66 -22.59 9.32
CA THR A 41 15.65 -22.45 8.23
C THR A 41 15.08 -21.84 6.96
N LEU A 42 13.78 -22.01 6.68
CA LEU A 42 13.16 -21.44 5.49
C LEU A 42 13.15 -19.91 5.60
N ARG A 43 13.49 -19.23 4.49
CA ARG A 43 13.50 -17.76 4.38
C ARG A 43 12.58 -17.27 3.27
N GLY A 44 12.18 -16.00 3.34
CA GLY A 44 11.39 -15.32 2.29
C GLY A 44 10.01 -15.95 2.05
N ILE A 45 9.63 -16.08 0.76
CA ILE A 45 8.31 -16.59 0.35
C ILE A 45 8.09 -18.03 0.81
N LYS A 46 9.14 -18.86 0.80
CA LYS A 46 9.05 -20.27 1.23
C LYS A 46 8.64 -20.38 2.71
N ALA A 47 9.19 -19.51 3.57
CA ALA A 47 8.80 -19.43 4.98
C ALA A 47 7.34 -19.00 5.16
N LYS A 48 6.90 -17.98 4.41
CA LYS A 48 5.52 -17.48 4.46
C LYS A 48 4.51 -18.55 4.04
N LEU A 49 4.77 -19.25 2.93
CA LEU A 49 3.91 -20.35 2.46
C LEU A 49 3.88 -21.50 3.46
N TYR A 50 5.03 -21.87 4.02
CA TYR A 50 5.12 -22.92 5.04
C TYR A 50 4.30 -22.57 6.29
N ASN A 51 4.44 -21.35 6.82
CA ASN A 51 3.68 -20.91 7.98
C ASN A 51 2.17 -20.85 7.72
N LYS A 52 1.76 -20.36 6.54
CA LYS A 52 0.34 -20.36 6.11
C LYS A 52 -0.22 -21.78 6.07
N ARG A 53 0.54 -22.72 5.51
CA ARG A 53 0.15 -24.15 5.48
C ARG A 53 0.00 -24.71 6.89
N ARG A 54 0.97 -24.47 7.78
CA ARG A 54 0.92 -24.92 9.18
C ARG A 54 -0.23 -24.31 9.96
N GLN A 55 -0.58 -23.05 9.70
CA GLN A 55 -1.74 -22.41 10.31
C GLN A 55 -3.04 -23.08 9.86
N ASN A 56 -3.21 -23.36 8.57
CA ASN A 56 -4.38 -24.05 8.04
C ASN A 56 -4.50 -25.47 8.62
N GLU A 57 -3.40 -26.22 8.70
CA GLU A 57 -3.36 -27.56 9.31
C GLU A 57 -3.79 -27.50 10.79
N LYS A 58 -3.29 -26.53 11.57
CA LYS A 58 -3.70 -26.33 12.96
C LYS A 58 -5.18 -25.99 13.10
N ILE A 59 -5.70 -25.11 12.24
CA ILE A 59 -7.12 -24.73 12.25
C ILE A 59 -7.99 -25.93 11.90
N GLN A 60 -7.60 -26.71 10.89
CA GLN A 60 -8.32 -27.93 10.51
C GLN A 60 -8.35 -28.93 11.67
N MET A 61 -7.20 -29.23 12.28
CA MET A 61 -7.14 -30.13 13.44
C MET A 61 -8.00 -29.64 14.61
N LYS A 62 -7.94 -28.35 14.94
CA LYS A 62 -8.78 -27.75 16.00
C LYS A 62 -10.28 -27.90 15.70
N LYS A 63 -10.69 -27.67 14.45
CA LYS A 63 -12.09 -27.85 14.02
C LYS A 63 -12.51 -29.33 14.12
N THR A 64 -11.65 -30.26 13.71
CA THR A 64 -11.92 -31.69 13.80
C THR A 64 -12.06 -32.16 15.25
N ILE A 65 -11.13 -31.75 16.13
CA ILE A 65 -11.20 -32.07 17.57
C ILE A 65 -12.49 -31.51 18.18
N LYS A 66 -12.78 -30.22 17.95
CA LYS A 66 -14.00 -29.58 18.43
C LYS A 66 -15.25 -30.30 17.95
N SER A 67 -15.31 -30.68 16.67
CA SER A 67 -16.46 -31.43 16.12
C SER A 67 -16.60 -32.84 16.69
N HIS A 68 -15.53 -33.44 17.22
CA HIS A 68 -15.57 -34.74 17.89
C HIS A 68 -16.08 -34.58 19.33
N GLU A 69 -15.54 -33.60 20.06
CA GLU A 69 -15.96 -33.25 21.42
C GLU A 69 -17.45 -32.88 21.47
N GLU A 70 -17.94 -32.09 20.51
CA GLU A 70 -19.36 -31.72 20.36
C GLU A 70 -20.26 -32.92 19.98
N LYS A 71 -19.72 -33.97 19.35
CA LYS A 71 -20.47 -35.20 19.07
C LYS A 71 -20.57 -36.10 20.30
N GLU A 72 -19.50 -36.18 21.08
CA GLU A 72 -19.47 -36.96 22.33
C GLU A 72 -20.37 -36.33 23.38
N THR A 73 -20.41 -35.00 23.44
CA THR A 73 -21.33 -34.27 24.30
C THR A 73 -22.64 -33.96 23.57
N LYS A 74 -23.64 -34.84 23.71
CA LYS A 74 -25.03 -34.52 23.33
C LYS A 74 -25.58 -33.41 24.23
N GLN A 75 -25.21 -32.17 23.97
CA GLN A 75 -25.93 -31.03 24.55
C GLN A 75 -27.32 -31.00 23.90
N ARG A 76 -28.38 -31.10 24.70
CA ARG A 76 -29.72 -30.72 24.25
C ARG A 76 -29.62 -29.23 23.90
N GLU A 77 -29.87 -28.88 22.64
CA GLU A 77 -30.02 -27.48 22.25
C GLU A 77 -31.18 -26.91 23.06
N GLU A 78 -30.89 -26.05 24.04
CA GLU A 78 -31.90 -25.25 24.70
C GLU A 78 -32.50 -24.32 23.64
N VAL A 79 -33.81 -24.46 23.42
CA VAL A 79 -34.55 -23.63 22.47
C VAL A 79 -34.40 -22.18 22.92
N PRO A 80 -33.75 -21.30 22.13
CA PRO A 80 -33.54 -19.91 22.53
C PRO A 80 -34.90 -19.24 22.77
N GLU A 81 -35.04 -18.57 23.91
CA GLU A 81 -36.26 -17.87 24.30
C GLU A 81 -36.58 -16.78 23.26
N GLY A 82 -37.59 -17.03 22.43
CA GLY A 82 -37.89 -16.20 21.26
C GLY A 82 -38.23 -16.94 19.97
N ALA A 83 -38.53 -18.24 20.03
CA ALA A 83 -38.97 -19.08 18.91
C ALA A 83 -40.00 -18.34 18.02
N VAL A 84 -39.61 -18.14 16.78
CA VAL A 84 -40.46 -17.55 15.73
C VAL A 84 -40.83 -18.68 14.79
N PRO A 85 -42.06 -18.71 14.25
CA PRO A 85 -42.40 -19.62 13.16
C PRO A 85 -41.35 -19.58 12.05
N ALA A 86 -41.11 -20.71 11.37
CA ALA A 86 -40.00 -20.88 10.42
C ALA A 86 -39.91 -19.76 9.35
N TYR A 87 -41.04 -19.21 8.93
CA TYR A 87 -41.15 -18.11 7.96
C TYR A 87 -40.74 -16.72 8.49
N LEU A 88 -40.43 -16.58 9.77
CA LEU A 88 -39.99 -15.35 10.44
C LEU A 88 -38.57 -15.46 11.01
N LEU A 89 -37.91 -16.62 10.90
CA LEU A 89 -36.54 -16.83 11.40
C LEU A 89 -35.51 -15.94 10.70
N ASP A 90 -35.67 -15.70 9.40
CA ASP A 90 -34.72 -14.92 8.57
C ASP A 90 -35.05 -13.42 8.49
N ARG A 91 -36.10 -12.94 9.17
CA ARG A 91 -36.48 -11.52 9.18
C ARG A 91 -36.02 -10.90 10.50
N GLU A 92 -35.07 -9.95 10.45
CA GLU A 92 -34.66 -9.18 11.63
C GLU A 92 -35.88 -8.55 12.31
N LYS A 93 -36.15 -8.95 13.57
CA LYS A 93 -37.23 -8.38 14.38
C LYS A 93 -36.86 -6.95 14.78
N GLN A 94 -37.54 -5.94 14.24
CA GLN A 94 -37.63 -4.64 14.90
C GLN A 94 -38.55 -4.77 16.13
N SER A 95 -38.04 -4.44 17.32
CA SER A 95 -38.78 -4.50 18.57
C SER A 95 -39.98 -3.53 18.56
N ARG A 96 -41.20 -4.09 18.55
CA ARG A 96 -42.46 -3.35 18.37
C ARG A 96 -42.79 -2.34 19.48
N ALA A 97 -42.22 -2.47 20.68
CA ALA A 97 -42.61 -1.65 21.83
C ALA A 97 -42.15 -0.18 21.77
N LYS A 98 -41.19 0.17 20.90
CA LYS A 98 -40.70 1.56 20.71
C LYS A 98 -41.17 2.21 19.38
N VAL A 99 -42.03 1.53 18.62
CA VAL A 99 -42.38 1.89 17.23
C VAL A 99 -43.46 2.97 17.15
N LEU A 100 -44.37 3.08 18.11
CA LEU A 100 -45.53 4.00 18.00
C LEU A 100 -45.18 5.49 18.18
N SER A 101 -44.19 5.83 19.01
CA SER A 101 -43.76 7.22 19.20
C SER A 101 -42.63 7.63 18.23
N ASN A 102 -41.85 6.66 17.75
CA ASN A 102 -40.85 6.88 16.70
C ASN A 102 -41.45 6.90 15.30
N THR A 103 -42.66 6.37 15.05
CA THR A 103 -43.27 6.36 13.70
C THR A 103 -43.59 7.77 13.18
N ILE A 104 -43.95 8.72 14.04
CA ILE A 104 -44.24 10.10 13.61
C ILE A 104 -42.94 10.86 13.27
N LYS A 105 -41.89 10.67 14.06
CA LYS A 105 -40.54 11.20 13.79
C LYS A 105 -39.86 10.49 12.61
N GLN A 106 -40.11 9.19 12.44
CA GLN A 106 -39.70 8.41 11.27
C GLN A 106 -40.47 8.84 10.04
N LYS A 107 -41.80 9.02 10.03
CA LYS A 107 -42.55 9.52 8.86
C LYS A 107 -42.03 10.87 8.34
N ARG A 108 -41.58 11.77 9.24
CA ARG A 108 -40.93 13.04 8.85
C ARG A 108 -39.50 12.85 8.31
N LYS A 109 -38.73 11.88 8.81
CA LYS A 109 -37.39 11.52 8.30
C LYS A 109 -37.42 10.61 7.05
N GLU A 110 -38.44 9.78 6.88
CA GLU A 110 -38.62 8.82 5.79
C GLU A 110 -38.82 9.51 4.44
N LYS A 111 -39.40 10.71 4.44
CA LYS A 111 -39.59 11.50 3.21
C LYS A 111 -38.27 11.98 2.58
N ALA A 112 -37.19 12.04 3.35
CA ALA A 112 -35.89 12.54 2.88
C ALA A 112 -34.73 11.53 3.00
N GLY A 113 -34.78 10.55 3.92
CA GLY A 113 -33.64 9.68 4.25
C GLY A 113 -33.85 8.18 4.06
N LYS A 114 -34.98 7.72 3.47
CA LYS A 114 -35.24 6.28 3.31
C LYS A 114 -34.67 5.68 2.02
N TRP A 115 -34.38 6.50 1.02
CA TRP A 115 -33.93 6.05 -0.30
C TRP A 115 -32.42 6.28 -0.51
N ASP A 116 -31.64 6.16 0.56
CA ASP A 116 -30.20 6.23 0.45
C ASP A 116 -29.67 5.01 -0.31
N VAL A 117 -28.90 5.30 -1.35
CA VAL A 117 -28.19 4.28 -2.12
C VAL A 117 -27.09 3.69 -1.22
N PRO A 118 -26.75 2.39 -1.33
CA PRO A 118 -25.79 1.74 -0.42
C PRO A 118 -24.44 2.47 -0.23
N ILE A 119 -23.96 3.17 -1.27
CA ILE A 119 -22.79 4.04 -1.20
C ILE A 119 -23.21 5.48 -1.52
N PRO A 120 -23.56 6.30 -0.52
CA PRO A 120 -24.06 7.66 -0.75
C PRO A 120 -22.94 8.65 -1.09
N LYS A 121 -21.77 8.50 -0.48
CA LYS A 121 -20.60 9.36 -0.69
C LYS A 121 -19.44 8.53 -1.23
N VAL A 122 -18.85 8.96 -2.33
CA VAL A 122 -17.69 8.34 -2.96
C VAL A 122 -16.53 9.32 -2.95
N LYS A 123 -15.30 8.79 -2.85
CA LYS A 123 -14.09 9.59 -3.05
C LYS A 123 -14.14 10.27 -4.42
N ALA A 124 -13.93 11.59 -4.44
CA ALA A 124 -13.84 12.34 -5.68
C ALA A 124 -12.66 11.83 -6.52
N VAL A 125 -12.91 11.62 -7.82
CA VAL A 125 -11.89 11.19 -8.79
C VAL A 125 -11.41 12.43 -9.53
N SER A 126 -10.09 12.65 -9.56
CA SER A 126 -9.51 13.79 -10.30
C SER A 126 -9.61 13.58 -11.81
N GLU A 127 -9.69 14.67 -12.57
CA GLU A 127 -9.76 14.59 -14.04
C GLU A 127 -8.51 13.92 -14.63
N ALA A 128 -7.34 14.15 -14.04
CA ALA A 128 -6.08 13.54 -14.48
C ALA A 128 -6.07 12.01 -14.31
N GLU A 129 -6.81 11.48 -13.34
CA GLU A 129 -6.95 10.03 -13.15
C GLU A 129 -7.86 9.40 -14.22
N VAL A 130 -8.91 10.12 -14.64
CA VAL A 130 -9.88 9.65 -15.66
C VAL A 130 -9.38 9.86 -17.08
N PHE A 131 -8.64 10.94 -17.32
CA PHE A 131 -8.20 11.34 -18.64
C PHE A 131 -6.69 11.40 -18.75
N ARG A 132 -6.15 10.60 -19.66
CA ARG A 132 -4.77 10.72 -20.12
C ARG A 132 -4.69 11.71 -21.29
N VAL A 133 -3.74 12.64 -21.24
CA VAL A 133 -3.47 13.56 -22.36
C VAL A 133 -2.89 12.79 -23.55
N VAL A 134 -3.43 13.02 -24.75
CA VAL A 134 -2.89 12.46 -26.00
C VAL A 134 -2.30 13.57 -26.85
N GLN A 135 -1.01 13.45 -27.12
CA GLN A 135 -0.26 14.34 -28.01
C GLN A 135 -0.44 13.93 -29.48
N SER A 136 -0.53 14.91 -30.37
CA SER A 136 -0.73 14.71 -31.82
C SER A 136 0.23 15.56 -32.67
N GLY A 137 0.42 15.12 -33.92
CA GLY A 137 1.34 15.73 -34.90
C GLY A 137 2.76 15.18 -34.84
N LYS A 138 3.54 15.36 -35.90
CA LYS A 138 4.92 14.83 -36.03
C LYS A 138 5.84 15.25 -34.87
N ARG A 139 5.69 16.50 -34.40
CA ARG A 139 6.45 17.05 -33.26
C ARG A 139 5.74 16.92 -31.90
N ARG A 140 4.57 16.26 -31.83
CA ARG A 140 3.79 16.00 -30.60
C ARG A 140 3.40 17.22 -29.74
N LYS A 141 3.44 18.44 -30.28
CA LYS A 141 3.10 19.68 -29.54
C LYS A 141 1.60 19.87 -29.26
N LYS A 142 0.71 19.18 -29.99
CA LYS A 142 -0.75 19.39 -29.88
C LYS A 142 -1.38 18.45 -28.86
N VAL A 143 -1.85 18.98 -27.73
CA VAL A 143 -2.35 18.23 -26.55
C VAL A 143 -3.87 18.35 -26.32
N TRP A 144 -4.68 18.60 -27.36
CA TRP A 144 -6.12 18.86 -27.20
C TRP A 144 -6.96 17.60 -26.96
N LYS A 145 -6.44 16.41 -27.27
CA LYS A 145 -7.13 15.13 -27.10
C LYS A 145 -6.97 14.55 -25.69
N ARG A 146 -7.99 13.82 -25.23
CA ARG A 146 -8.08 13.17 -23.92
C ARG A 146 -8.51 11.73 -24.12
N LEU A 147 -7.77 10.78 -23.57
CA LEU A 147 -8.09 9.35 -23.59
C LEU A 147 -8.64 8.94 -22.24
N VAL A 148 -9.80 8.29 -22.24
CA VAL A 148 -10.43 7.74 -21.03
C VAL A 148 -9.65 6.49 -20.59
N THR A 149 -9.17 6.49 -19.37
CA THR A 149 -8.39 5.39 -18.75
C THR A 149 -9.25 4.43 -17.93
N LYS A 150 -10.48 4.84 -17.59
CA LYS A 150 -11.43 4.07 -16.78
C LYS A 150 -12.37 3.25 -17.65
N PRO A 151 -12.97 2.17 -17.10
CA PRO A 151 -14.07 1.46 -17.75
C PRO A 151 -15.18 2.43 -18.17
N CYS A 152 -15.73 2.21 -19.37
CA CYS A 152 -16.83 3.01 -19.88
C CYS A 152 -17.89 2.12 -20.53
N PHE A 153 -19.13 2.58 -20.49
CA PHE A 153 -20.22 2.02 -21.25
C PHE A 153 -20.45 2.87 -22.49
N VAL A 154 -20.74 2.19 -23.59
CA VAL A 154 -21.01 2.79 -24.87
C VAL A 154 -22.21 2.03 -25.44
N GLY A 155 -23.28 2.74 -25.77
CA GLY A 155 -24.51 2.12 -26.27
C GLY A 155 -24.30 1.38 -27.59
N GLU A 156 -25.22 0.47 -27.90
CA GLU A 156 -25.11 -0.48 -29.02
C GLU A 156 -24.98 0.21 -30.39
N GLY A 157 -25.58 1.38 -30.58
CA GLY A 157 -25.50 2.18 -31.82
C GLY A 157 -24.26 3.09 -31.94
N PHE A 158 -23.20 2.87 -31.16
CA PHE A 158 -22.07 3.81 -31.16
C PHE A 158 -21.16 3.67 -32.38
N THR A 159 -21.14 4.73 -33.18
CA THR A 159 -20.15 4.94 -34.25
C THR A 159 -19.09 5.94 -33.80
N ARG A 160 -17.80 5.65 -34.06
CA ARG A 160 -16.72 6.58 -33.72
C ARG A 160 -16.78 7.81 -34.62
N LYS A 161 -16.59 8.99 -34.03
CA LYS A 161 -16.43 10.23 -34.78
C LYS A 161 -15.10 10.22 -35.55
N PRO A 162 -15.00 10.91 -36.69
CA PRO A 162 -13.73 11.04 -37.40
C PRO A 162 -12.61 11.57 -36.49
N PRO A 163 -11.35 11.10 -36.62
CA PRO A 163 -10.28 11.43 -35.68
C PRO A 163 -10.00 12.93 -35.49
N LYS A 164 -10.36 13.77 -36.46
CA LYS A 164 -10.22 15.22 -36.39
C LYS A 164 -11.22 15.87 -35.41
N PHE A 165 -12.40 15.29 -35.21
CA PHE A 165 -13.47 15.82 -34.35
C PHE A 165 -13.58 15.09 -33.00
N GLU A 166 -12.90 13.95 -32.85
CA GLU A 166 -12.87 13.18 -31.60
C GLU A 166 -11.86 13.79 -30.60
N ARG A 167 -12.39 14.52 -29.60
CA ARG A 167 -11.60 15.05 -28.47
C ARG A 167 -11.43 14.02 -27.35
N PHE A 168 -12.52 13.36 -26.95
CA PHE A 168 -12.52 12.32 -25.91
C PHE A 168 -12.52 10.94 -26.55
N ILE A 169 -11.42 10.21 -26.37
CA ILE A 169 -11.21 8.87 -26.93
C ILE A 169 -11.59 7.84 -25.86
N ARG A 170 -12.58 7.01 -26.16
CA ARG A 170 -12.97 5.85 -25.34
C ARG A 170 -12.43 4.57 -25.99
N PRO A 171 -11.33 3.98 -25.52
CA PRO A 171 -10.71 2.82 -26.17
C PRO A 171 -11.61 1.58 -26.09
N MET A 172 -11.63 0.74 -27.13
CA MET A 172 -12.52 -0.43 -27.20
C MET A 172 -12.29 -1.43 -26.06
N ALA A 173 -11.03 -1.62 -25.64
CA ALA A 173 -10.70 -2.53 -24.54
C ALA A 173 -11.30 -2.14 -23.18
N LEU A 174 -11.69 -0.87 -23.01
CA LEU A 174 -12.34 -0.38 -21.79
C LEU A 174 -13.85 -0.21 -21.95
N ARG A 175 -14.43 -0.67 -23.06
CA ARG A 175 -15.89 -0.63 -23.28
C ARG A 175 -16.51 -1.92 -22.78
N PHE A 176 -17.28 -1.83 -21.70
CA PHE A 176 -18.02 -2.96 -21.16
C PHE A 176 -19.50 -2.86 -21.53
N THR A 177 -20.09 -3.98 -21.93
CA THR A 177 -21.51 -4.08 -22.30
C THR A 177 -22.32 -4.84 -21.25
N LYS A 178 -21.67 -5.63 -20.38
CA LYS A 178 -22.30 -6.42 -19.31
C LYS A 178 -21.68 -6.07 -17.96
N ALA A 179 -22.46 -6.23 -16.89
CA ALA A 179 -22.04 -6.05 -15.51
C ALA A 179 -22.41 -7.26 -14.67
N HIS A 180 -21.56 -7.61 -13.71
CA HIS A 180 -21.92 -8.56 -12.66
C HIS A 180 -22.71 -7.83 -11.57
N VAL A 181 -23.97 -8.20 -11.39
CA VAL A 181 -24.89 -7.61 -10.42
C VAL A 181 -25.24 -8.64 -9.35
N THR A 182 -25.04 -8.28 -8.09
CA THR A 182 -25.41 -9.11 -6.94
C THR A 182 -26.75 -8.67 -6.39
N HIS A 183 -27.69 -9.60 -6.23
CA HIS A 183 -28.95 -9.34 -5.53
C HIS A 183 -28.77 -9.58 -4.02
N PRO A 184 -28.90 -8.56 -3.13
CA PRO A 184 -28.61 -8.71 -1.70
C PRO A 184 -29.46 -9.79 -1.00
N GLU A 185 -30.74 -9.93 -1.38
CA GLU A 185 -31.65 -10.87 -0.74
C GLU A 185 -31.43 -12.32 -1.20
N LEU A 186 -31.11 -12.52 -2.49
CA LEU A 186 -30.89 -13.86 -3.06
C LEU A 186 -29.46 -14.35 -2.85
N ARG A 187 -28.54 -13.42 -2.49
CA ARG A 187 -27.09 -13.65 -2.37
C ARG A 187 -26.48 -14.33 -3.61
N ALA A 188 -27.10 -14.10 -4.78
CA ALA A 188 -26.69 -14.62 -6.08
C ALA A 188 -26.19 -13.48 -6.97
N THR A 189 -25.29 -13.83 -7.89
CA THR A 189 -24.69 -12.89 -8.84
C THR A 189 -25.08 -13.23 -10.27
N PHE A 190 -25.50 -12.23 -11.04
CA PHE A 190 -25.97 -12.39 -12.41
C PHE A 190 -25.13 -11.51 -13.35
N GLN A 191 -24.79 -12.02 -14.53
CA GLN A 191 -24.05 -11.24 -15.54
C GLN A 191 -25.04 -10.62 -16.53
N LEU A 192 -25.50 -9.42 -16.20
CA LEU A 192 -26.61 -8.76 -16.90
C LEU A 192 -26.09 -7.68 -17.87
N PRO A 193 -26.75 -7.45 -19.02
CA PRO A 193 -26.36 -6.40 -19.94
C PRO A 193 -26.68 -5.01 -19.39
N ILE A 194 -25.75 -4.08 -19.58
CA ILE A 194 -25.90 -2.67 -19.21
C ILE A 194 -26.74 -1.98 -20.30
N ILE A 195 -27.79 -1.28 -19.90
CA ILE A 195 -28.63 -0.47 -20.78
C ILE A 195 -28.04 0.93 -20.90
N GLY A 196 -27.63 1.51 -19.77
CA GLY A 196 -27.14 2.89 -19.73
C GLY A 196 -26.46 3.28 -18.43
N VAL A 197 -25.77 4.43 -18.47
CA VAL A 197 -25.19 5.07 -17.28
C VAL A 197 -26.11 6.22 -16.89
N LYS A 198 -26.75 6.12 -15.72
CA LYS A 198 -27.73 7.13 -15.29
C LYS A 198 -27.07 8.28 -14.54
N LYS A 199 -26.13 7.99 -13.64
CA LYS A 199 -25.49 9.01 -12.81
C LYS A 199 -24.10 8.59 -12.38
N ASN A 200 -23.10 9.39 -12.71
CA ASN A 200 -21.78 9.33 -12.10
C ASN A 200 -21.70 10.34 -10.92
N PRO A 201 -21.23 9.94 -9.72
CA PRO A 201 -21.18 10.82 -8.55
C PRO A 201 -20.14 11.95 -8.65
N SER A 202 -19.10 11.82 -9.49
CA SER A 202 -18.02 12.82 -9.55
C SER A 202 -18.34 13.97 -10.50
N SER A 203 -18.89 13.71 -11.69
CA SER A 203 -19.21 14.75 -12.67
C SER A 203 -20.30 14.30 -13.65
N PRO A 204 -21.23 15.19 -14.06
CA PRO A 204 -22.16 14.93 -15.15
C PRO A 204 -21.49 14.61 -16.48
N LEU A 205 -20.31 15.19 -16.75
CA LEU A 205 -19.53 14.90 -17.97
C LEU A 205 -19.18 13.41 -18.07
N TYR A 206 -18.88 12.78 -16.93
CA TYR A 206 -18.59 11.35 -16.87
C TYR A 206 -19.81 10.50 -17.16
N THR A 207 -21.00 10.95 -16.74
CA THR A 207 -22.27 10.31 -17.12
C THR A 207 -22.47 10.34 -18.63
N SER A 208 -22.30 11.50 -19.28
CA SER A 208 -22.44 11.63 -20.74
C SER A 208 -21.40 10.81 -21.52
N LEU A 209 -20.18 10.73 -21.02
CA LEU A 209 -19.12 9.88 -21.58
C LEU A 209 -19.31 8.39 -21.24
N GLY A 210 -20.25 8.05 -20.37
CA GLY A 210 -20.48 6.69 -19.89
C GLY A 210 -19.33 6.14 -19.05
N VAL A 211 -18.52 6.98 -18.40
CA VAL A 211 -17.42 6.52 -17.54
C VAL A 211 -18.00 5.89 -16.28
N ILE A 212 -17.57 4.67 -16.00
CA ILE A 212 -17.97 3.89 -14.85
C ILE A 212 -16.87 4.02 -13.79
N THR A 213 -17.20 4.70 -12.70
CA THR A 213 -16.40 4.80 -11.47
C THR A 213 -17.15 4.18 -10.29
N LYS A 214 -16.48 4.03 -9.15
CA LYS A 214 -17.14 3.61 -7.91
C LYS A 214 -18.36 4.50 -7.61
N GLY A 215 -19.47 3.88 -7.23
CA GLY A 215 -20.75 4.52 -6.95
C GLY A 215 -21.51 5.06 -8.16
N THR A 216 -21.04 4.79 -9.39
CA THR A 216 -21.82 5.09 -10.61
C THR A 216 -23.10 4.24 -10.61
N VAL A 217 -24.23 4.89 -10.89
CA VAL A 217 -25.54 4.26 -11.02
C VAL A 217 -25.75 3.89 -12.49
N LEU A 218 -25.87 2.59 -12.72
CA LEU A 218 -26.13 1.98 -14.02
C LEU A 218 -27.59 1.55 -14.10
N GLU A 219 -28.13 1.57 -15.31
CA GLU A 219 -29.35 0.89 -15.66
C GLU A 219 -28.99 -0.45 -16.30
N VAL A 220 -29.50 -1.53 -15.74
CA VAL A 220 -29.13 -2.90 -16.10
C VAL A 220 -30.39 -3.67 -16.47
N ASN A 221 -30.29 -4.49 -17.52
CA ASN A 221 -31.39 -5.32 -17.95
C ASN A 221 -31.59 -6.49 -16.98
N VAL A 222 -32.79 -6.63 -16.43
CA VAL A 222 -33.14 -7.66 -15.44
C VAL A 222 -34.19 -8.65 -15.94
N SER A 223 -34.42 -8.71 -17.26
CA SER A 223 -35.39 -9.65 -17.86
C SER A 223 -35.12 -11.11 -17.46
N GLU A 224 -33.86 -11.50 -17.31
CA GLU A 224 -33.45 -12.84 -16.87
C GLU A 224 -33.88 -13.19 -15.43
N LEU A 225 -34.13 -12.17 -14.60
CA LEU A 225 -34.56 -12.37 -13.20
C LEU A 225 -36.07 -12.63 -13.08
N GLY A 226 -36.85 -12.44 -14.16
CA GLY A 226 -38.28 -12.69 -14.15
C GLY A 226 -39.07 -11.82 -13.16
N MET A 227 -38.57 -10.63 -12.83
CA MET A 227 -39.25 -9.73 -11.90
C MET A 227 -40.52 -9.18 -12.54
N VAL A 228 -41.64 -9.27 -11.83
CA VAL A 228 -42.95 -8.79 -12.28
C VAL A 228 -43.50 -7.82 -11.24
N THR A 229 -44.11 -6.73 -11.71
CA THR A 229 -44.82 -5.78 -10.84
C THR A 229 -46.15 -6.36 -10.36
N GLN A 230 -46.76 -5.80 -9.32
CA GLN A 230 -48.09 -6.25 -8.85
C GLN A 230 -49.16 -6.22 -9.95
N GLY A 231 -48.99 -5.37 -10.97
CA GLY A 231 -49.88 -5.30 -12.14
C GLY A 231 -49.53 -6.26 -13.28
N GLY A 232 -48.71 -7.29 -13.05
CA GLY A 232 -48.38 -8.30 -14.07
C GLY A 232 -47.40 -7.86 -15.15
N LYS A 233 -46.94 -6.60 -15.14
CA LYS A 233 -45.94 -6.10 -16.11
C LYS A 233 -44.54 -6.58 -15.74
N VAL A 234 -43.82 -7.13 -16.72
CA VAL A 234 -42.43 -7.59 -16.59
C VAL A 234 -41.49 -6.40 -16.45
N VAL A 235 -40.64 -6.44 -15.42
CA VAL A 235 -39.57 -5.46 -15.20
C VAL A 235 -38.35 -5.94 -15.98
N TRP A 236 -37.93 -5.14 -16.95
CA TRP A 236 -36.75 -5.42 -17.76
C TRP A 236 -35.58 -4.49 -17.43
N GLY A 237 -35.78 -3.40 -16.69
CA GLY A 237 -34.71 -2.47 -16.31
C GLY A 237 -34.71 -2.19 -14.80
N LYS A 238 -33.54 -2.24 -14.17
CA LYS A 238 -33.33 -1.76 -12.79
C LYS A 238 -32.04 -0.99 -12.64
N TYR A 239 -32.03 -0.10 -11.65
CA TYR A 239 -30.82 0.61 -11.25
C TYR A 239 -29.93 -0.27 -10.38
N ALA A 240 -28.65 -0.30 -10.71
CA ALA A 240 -27.61 -0.95 -9.93
C ALA A 240 -26.50 0.06 -9.64
N GLN A 241 -25.97 0.02 -8.42
CA GLN A 241 -24.81 0.84 -8.05
C GLN A 241 -23.52 0.05 -8.19
N THR A 242 -22.53 0.65 -8.82
CA THR A 242 -21.19 0.06 -8.95
C THR A 242 -20.45 0.13 -7.61
N ILE A 243 -20.12 -1.02 -7.01
CA ILE A 243 -19.42 -1.09 -5.72
C ILE A 243 -17.90 -1.01 -5.90
N GLU A 244 -17.40 -1.72 -6.91
CA GLU A 244 -15.98 -1.78 -7.24
C GLU A 244 -15.82 -1.85 -8.76
N THR A 245 -15.09 -0.91 -9.35
CA THR A 245 -14.59 -1.05 -10.72
C THR A 245 -13.31 -1.87 -10.61
N SER A 246 -13.17 -2.96 -11.38
CA SER A 246 -12.01 -3.85 -11.32
C SER A 246 -10.69 -3.11 -11.61
N LYS A 247 -10.16 -2.44 -10.60
CA LYS A 247 -8.81 -1.90 -10.56
C LYS A 247 -7.90 -2.99 -10.01
N LYS A 248 -7.91 -4.15 -10.67
CA LYS A 248 -6.99 -5.27 -10.38
C LYS A 248 -6.12 -5.60 -11.60
N MET A 249 -5.74 -4.57 -12.36
CA MET A 249 -4.57 -4.64 -13.23
C MET A 249 -3.67 -3.45 -12.85
N HIS A 250 -2.58 -3.75 -12.16
CA HIS A 250 -1.56 -2.82 -11.64
C HIS A 250 -1.91 -1.94 -10.44
N ASP A 251 -2.55 -2.49 -9.41
CA ASP A 251 -2.40 -1.94 -8.05
C ASP A 251 -1.71 -3.01 -7.18
N SER A 252 -0.38 -3.10 -7.31
CA SER A 252 0.49 -3.27 -6.13
C SER A 252 0.55 -1.94 -5.36
N PHE A 253 -0.58 -1.27 -5.21
CA PHE A 253 -0.70 -0.10 -4.36
C PHE A 253 -0.99 -0.66 -2.97
N ILE A 254 0.07 -0.71 -2.16
CA ILE A 254 -0.06 -0.80 -0.71
C ILE A 254 -1.11 0.25 -0.32
N GLU A 255 -2.16 -0.21 0.35
CA GLU A 255 -3.21 0.64 0.89
C GLU A 255 -2.53 1.60 1.89
N THR A 256 -2.05 2.76 1.45
CA THR A 256 -1.57 3.83 2.34
C THR A 256 -2.77 4.52 2.96
N LYS A 257 -3.59 3.73 3.68
CA LYS A 257 -4.41 4.27 4.75
C LYS A 257 -3.44 4.62 5.86
N SER A 258 -3.20 5.93 5.94
CA SER A 258 -2.46 6.64 6.98
C SER A 258 -1.02 6.16 7.24
N ILE A 259 -0.04 6.89 6.71
CA ILE A 259 1.28 6.98 7.36
C ILE A 259 1.03 7.64 8.72
N THR A 260 0.79 6.85 9.77
CA THR A 260 0.71 7.35 11.15
C THR A 260 2.09 7.42 11.80
N SER A 261 3.11 6.78 11.21
CA SER A 261 4.43 6.62 11.82
C SER A 261 5.58 6.82 10.83
N TYR A 262 6.53 7.69 11.17
CA TYR A 262 7.80 7.92 10.45
C TYR A 262 8.60 6.63 10.17
N TRP A 263 8.56 5.68 11.10
CA TRP A 263 9.20 4.37 10.95
C TRP A 263 8.60 3.51 9.82
N GLN A 264 7.32 3.70 9.52
CA GLN A 264 6.66 2.99 8.44
C GLN A 264 7.09 3.56 7.09
N PHE A 265 7.30 4.87 7.00
CA PHE A 265 7.87 5.53 5.83
C PHE A 265 9.28 4.97 5.50
N LEU A 266 10.19 4.89 6.48
CA LEU A 266 11.54 4.34 6.24
C LEU A 266 11.55 2.87 5.81
N ARG A 267 10.58 2.06 6.27
CA ARG A 267 10.44 0.65 5.87
C ARG A 267 9.86 0.46 4.48
N MET A 268 9.17 1.47 3.93
CA MET A 268 8.62 1.41 2.58
C MET A 268 9.68 1.70 1.51
N ILE A 269 10.73 2.44 1.86
CA ILE A 269 11.82 2.76 0.93
C ILE A 269 12.57 1.47 0.56
N ASN A 270 12.71 1.21 -0.74
CA ASN A 270 13.48 0.07 -1.24
C ASN A 270 14.98 0.39 -1.26
N TRP A 271 15.65 0.16 -0.14
CA TRP A 271 17.09 0.43 0.04
C TRP A 271 18.02 -0.39 -0.87
N TYR A 272 17.50 -1.35 -1.64
CA TYR A 272 18.29 -2.15 -2.58
C TYR A 272 18.43 -1.51 -3.97
N GLU A 273 17.81 -0.36 -4.23
CA GLU A 273 17.98 0.33 -5.50
C GLU A 273 19.41 0.86 -5.68
N PRO A 274 20.04 0.68 -6.87
CA PRO A 274 21.45 1.02 -7.07
C PRO A 274 21.83 2.47 -6.76
N TRP A 275 20.96 3.44 -7.10
CA TRP A 275 21.23 4.85 -6.87
C TRP A 275 21.12 5.23 -5.37
N LEU A 276 20.21 4.60 -4.63
CA LEU A 276 20.07 4.76 -3.17
C LEU A 276 21.29 4.19 -2.44
N ILE A 277 21.79 3.03 -2.88
CA ILE A 277 23.04 2.45 -2.37
C ILE A 277 24.21 3.42 -2.64
N GLY A 278 24.26 3.99 -3.84
CA GLY A 278 25.24 5.02 -4.20
C GLY A 278 25.17 6.25 -3.30
N LEU A 279 23.97 6.72 -2.96
CA LEU A 279 23.75 7.85 -2.06
C LEU A 279 24.20 7.55 -0.61
N CYS A 280 23.85 6.37 -0.09
CA CYS A 280 24.35 5.91 1.21
C CYS A 280 25.89 5.81 1.22
N GLY A 281 26.46 5.29 0.12
CA GLY A 281 27.91 5.24 -0.09
C GLY A 281 28.55 6.62 -0.11
N PHE A 282 27.93 7.60 -0.79
CA PHE A 282 28.36 8.99 -0.80
C PHE A 282 28.45 9.58 0.62
N HIS A 283 27.43 9.38 1.46
CA HIS A 283 27.47 9.85 2.84
C HIS A 283 28.60 9.22 3.68
N ALA A 284 28.83 7.91 3.52
CA ALA A 284 29.90 7.20 4.20
C ALA A 284 31.29 7.65 3.73
N ILE A 285 31.46 7.89 2.42
CA ILE A 285 32.70 8.42 1.84
C ILE A 285 32.95 9.85 2.32
N CYS A 286 31.93 10.71 2.36
CA CYS A 286 32.06 12.05 2.93
C CYS A 286 32.51 12.00 4.40
N LEU A 287 31.91 11.13 5.22
CA LEU A 287 32.32 10.95 6.61
C LEU A 287 33.78 10.47 6.71
N LEU A 288 34.18 9.51 5.88
CA LEU A 288 35.56 9.02 5.79
C LEU A 288 36.54 10.17 5.46
N ILE A 289 36.23 10.97 4.43
CA ILE A 289 37.04 12.11 4.02
C ILE A 289 37.17 13.11 5.17
N ILE A 290 36.08 13.42 5.89
CA ILE A 290 36.10 14.34 7.04
C ILE A 290 37.10 13.87 8.10
N VAL A 291 37.06 12.58 8.43
CA VAL A 291 37.94 11.98 9.45
C VAL A 291 39.41 11.98 9.01
N VAL A 292 39.68 11.62 7.75
CA VAL A 292 41.05 11.56 7.21
C VAL A 292 41.65 12.96 7.05
N THR A 293 40.83 13.94 6.65
CA THR A 293 41.27 15.32 6.38
C THR A 293 41.31 16.22 7.61
N ARG A 294 41.19 15.68 8.83
CA ARG A 294 41.22 16.46 10.08
C ARG A 294 42.39 17.45 10.18
N GLY A 295 43.56 17.09 9.67
CA GLY A 295 44.74 17.97 9.68
C GLY A 295 44.75 19.06 8.59
N TYR A 296 43.84 19.01 7.62
CA TYR A 296 43.83 19.85 6.42
C TYR A 296 42.59 20.75 6.36
N HIS A 297 42.66 21.88 7.03
CA HIS A 297 41.53 22.82 7.20
C HIS A 297 40.94 23.31 5.87
N ASN A 298 41.78 23.61 4.88
CA ASN A 298 41.32 24.10 3.58
C ASN A 298 40.40 23.10 2.85
N ILE A 299 40.75 21.80 2.93
CA ILE A 299 39.96 20.73 2.33
C ILE A 299 38.63 20.58 3.06
N GLN A 300 38.64 20.68 4.40
CA GLN A 300 37.42 20.61 5.20
C GLN A 300 36.49 21.80 4.96
N ILE A 301 37.02 23.01 4.77
CA ILE A 301 36.21 24.19 4.42
C ILE A 301 35.54 23.99 3.06
N PHE A 302 36.28 23.53 2.05
CA PHE A 302 35.71 23.27 0.73
C PHE A 302 34.62 22.20 0.80
N LEU A 303 34.86 21.11 1.52
CA LEU A 303 33.89 20.04 1.74
C LEU A 303 32.64 20.55 2.49
N PHE A 304 32.82 21.37 3.53
CA PHE A 304 31.73 21.94 4.31
C PHE A 304 30.84 22.86 3.47
N VAL A 305 31.43 23.75 2.68
CA VAL A 305 30.69 24.64 1.76
C VAL A 305 29.97 23.82 0.68
N GLY A 306 30.62 22.78 0.14
CA GLY A 306 30.00 21.87 -0.83
C GLY A 306 28.78 21.14 -0.26
N LEU A 307 28.88 20.60 0.96
CA LEU A 307 27.77 19.94 1.65
C LEU A 307 26.61 20.90 1.96
N LEU A 308 26.90 22.13 2.37
CA LEU A 308 25.87 23.17 2.55
C LEU A 308 25.19 23.56 1.24
N SER A 309 25.96 23.66 0.14
CA SER A 309 25.42 23.92 -1.19
C SER A 309 24.47 22.80 -1.64
N CYS A 310 24.79 21.54 -1.36
CA CYS A 310 23.88 20.41 -1.61
C CYS A 310 22.56 20.52 -0.83
N ILE A 311 22.61 20.95 0.44
CA ILE A 311 21.39 21.20 1.25
C ILE A 311 20.58 22.34 0.65
N TYR A 312 21.23 23.44 0.26
CA TYR A 312 20.57 24.58 -0.37
C TYR A 312 19.84 24.18 -1.66
N CYS A 313 20.48 23.33 -2.47
CA CYS A 313 19.91 22.82 -3.71
C CYS A 313 18.92 21.65 -3.51
N ALA A 314 18.66 21.19 -2.28
CA ALA A 314 17.86 19.99 -2.03
C ALA A 314 16.42 20.11 -2.57
N GLU A 315 15.80 21.29 -2.47
CA GLU A 315 14.46 21.51 -3.02
C GLU A 315 14.44 21.40 -4.55
N TYR A 316 15.44 21.98 -5.22
CA TYR A 316 15.59 21.90 -6.66
C TYR A 316 15.85 20.45 -7.12
N ILE A 317 16.70 19.72 -6.40
CA ILE A 317 16.95 18.29 -6.63
C ILE A 317 15.66 17.47 -6.47
N ASN A 318 14.85 17.79 -5.46
CA ASN A 318 13.57 17.12 -5.23
C ASN A 318 12.57 17.36 -6.37
N GLN A 319 12.49 18.58 -6.90
CA GLN A 319 11.64 18.89 -8.05
C GLN A 319 12.11 18.16 -9.32
N LEU A 320 13.41 18.19 -9.61
CA LEU A 320 13.99 17.45 -10.74
C LEU A 320 13.80 15.94 -10.62
N GLY A 321 13.98 15.41 -9.41
CA GLY A 321 13.72 14.01 -9.08
C GLY A 321 12.25 13.65 -9.31
N ALA A 322 11.32 14.51 -8.91
CA ALA A 322 9.89 14.30 -9.13
C ALA A 322 9.50 14.32 -10.62
N GLU A 323 10.18 15.10 -11.46
CA GLU A 323 9.92 15.13 -12.91
C GLU A 323 10.54 13.95 -13.66
N LYS A 324 11.73 13.50 -13.23
CA LYS A 324 12.57 12.54 -13.98
C LYS A 324 12.82 11.21 -13.26
N TRP A 325 12.06 10.88 -12.22
CA TRP A 325 12.27 9.67 -11.41
C TRP A 325 12.36 8.39 -12.25
N GLN A 326 11.58 8.27 -13.33
CA GLN A 326 11.54 7.09 -14.20
C GLN A 326 12.87 6.76 -14.88
N LEU A 327 13.83 7.70 -14.91
CA LEU A 327 15.14 7.45 -15.51
C LEU A 327 16.08 6.65 -14.60
N PHE A 328 15.87 6.69 -13.28
CA PHE A 328 16.83 6.13 -12.31
C PHE A 328 16.21 5.37 -11.13
N ALA A 329 14.91 5.54 -10.85
CA ALA A 329 14.22 4.90 -9.74
C ALA A 329 13.04 4.05 -10.25
N GLU A 330 12.77 2.93 -9.57
CA GLU A 330 11.62 2.07 -9.85
C GLU A 330 10.32 2.68 -9.30
N ASP A 331 10.42 3.37 -8.15
CA ASP A 331 9.32 4.04 -7.46
C ASP A 331 9.50 5.58 -7.39
N GLN A 332 8.39 6.31 -7.30
CA GLN A 332 8.41 7.77 -7.15
C GLN A 332 8.53 8.17 -5.67
N TYR A 333 9.75 8.50 -5.23
CA TYR A 333 10.04 8.88 -3.84
C TYR A 333 9.85 10.37 -3.51
N PHE A 334 9.95 11.24 -4.53
CA PHE A 334 9.97 12.70 -4.35
C PHE A 334 8.56 13.29 -4.20
N ASP A 335 8.36 14.06 -3.15
CA ASP A 335 7.07 14.62 -2.72
C ASP A 335 7.12 16.15 -2.59
N SER A 336 5.95 16.80 -2.63
CA SER A 336 5.86 18.26 -2.51
C SER A 336 6.24 18.78 -1.12
N ARG A 337 6.23 17.92 -0.09
CA ARG A 337 6.68 18.28 1.27
C ARG A 337 8.16 18.03 1.49
N GLY A 338 8.84 17.33 0.58
CA GLY A 338 10.26 17.01 0.68
C GLY A 338 10.60 16.06 1.84
N MET A 339 9.67 15.21 2.28
CA MET A 339 9.91 14.25 3.37
C MET A 339 11.03 13.26 3.01
N PHE A 340 11.07 12.82 1.76
CA PHE A 340 12.13 11.89 1.33
C PHE A 340 13.49 12.56 1.23
N ILE A 341 13.57 13.71 0.53
CA ILE A 341 14.86 14.39 0.34
C ILE A 341 15.45 14.88 1.67
N SER A 342 14.61 15.36 2.59
CA SER A 342 15.07 15.83 3.89
C SER A 342 15.63 14.70 4.76
N THR A 343 15.05 13.50 4.69
CA THR A 343 15.45 12.37 5.53
C THR A 343 16.64 11.61 4.98
N VAL A 344 16.68 11.39 3.66
CA VAL A 344 17.72 10.56 3.03
C VAL A 344 18.93 11.39 2.61
N LEU A 345 18.74 12.60 2.07
CA LEU A 345 19.84 13.48 1.66
C LEU A 345 20.23 14.45 2.77
N SER A 346 19.30 15.28 3.26
CA SER A 346 19.67 16.42 4.11
C SER A 346 20.11 15.99 5.51
N PHE A 347 19.41 15.05 6.16
CA PHE A 347 19.70 14.66 7.54
C PHE A 347 21.11 14.07 7.72
N PRO A 348 21.59 13.10 6.90
CA PRO A 348 22.98 12.64 6.98
C PRO A 348 24.00 13.73 6.65
N VAL A 349 23.70 14.62 5.70
CA VAL A 349 24.59 15.75 5.38
C VAL A 349 24.73 16.70 6.56
N ILE A 350 23.63 17.01 7.26
CA ILE A 350 23.67 17.83 8.48
C ILE A 350 24.52 17.15 9.56
N ILE A 351 24.39 15.83 9.75
CA ILE A 351 25.25 15.10 10.70
C ILE A 351 26.72 15.22 10.31
N ASN A 352 27.06 15.05 9.04
CA ASN A 352 28.44 15.24 8.55
C ASN A 352 28.94 16.67 8.80
N CYS A 353 28.11 17.69 8.57
CA CYS A 353 28.43 19.08 8.90
C CYS A 353 28.66 19.29 10.41
N CYS A 354 27.84 18.70 11.27
CA CYS A 354 28.01 18.76 12.72
C CYS A 354 29.32 18.11 13.17
N VAL A 355 29.74 17.01 12.53
CA VAL A 355 31.03 16.36 12.81
C VAL A 355 32.19 17.27 12.43
N ILE A 356 32.14 17.94 11.26
CA ILE A 356 33.17 18.92 10.86
C ILE A 356 33.28 20.05 11.90
N VAL A 357 32.16 20.65 12.27
CA VAL A 357 32.13 21.72 13.27
C VAL A 357 32.67 21.22 14.62
N GLY A 358 32.32 20.01 15.04
CA GLY A 358 32.83 19.39 16.26
C GLY A 358 34.35 19.22 16.26
N ILE A 359 34.93 18.81 15.11
CA ILE A 359 36.39 18.71 14.95
C ILE A 359 37.05 20.08 15.07
N TRP A 360 36.52 21.11 14.39
CA TRP A 360 37.05 22.49 14.48
C TRP A 360 36.96 23.06 15.91
N LEU A 361 35.86 22.79 16.62
CA LEU A 361 35.72 23.19 18.02
C LEU A 361 36.75 22.50 18.92
N TYR A 362 37.00 21.21 18.71
CA TYR A 362 38.01 20.49 19.48
C TYR A 362 39.43 21.05 19.23
N GLU A 363 39.78 21.29 17.96
CA GLU A 363 41.09 21.82 17.58
C GLU A 363 41.30 23.26 18.06
N SER A 364 40.30 24.13 17.94
CA SER A 364 40.35 25.50 18.48
C SER A 364 40.52 25.54 20.00
N ILE A 365 39.81 24.68 20.75
CA ILE A 365 39.99 24.56 22.21
C ILE A 365 41.40 24.07 22.56
N TYR A 366 41.94 23.11 21.78
CA TYR A 366 43.29 22.60 21.98
C TYR A 366 44.36 23.69 21.74
N LEU A 367 44.24 24.46 20.66
CA LEU A 367 45.11 25.59 20.36
C LEU A 367 45.01 26.69 21.42
N LEU A 368 43.79 27.00 21.89
CA LEU A 368 43.58 27.98 22.96
C LEU A 368 44.24 27.53 24.27
N LYS A 369 44.13 26.25 24.65
CA LYS A 369 44.82 25.70 25.82
C LYS A 369 46.33 25.87 25.73
N ILE A 370 46.92 25.59 24.55
CA ILE A 370 48.36 25.78 24.31
C ILE A 370 48.72 27.26 24.40
N CYS A 371 47.94 28.14 23.76
CA CYS A 371 48.16 29.58 23.78
C CYS A 371 48.12 30.15 25.21
N VAL A 372 47.09 29.80 25.99
CA VAL A 372 46.96 30.19 27.41
C VAL A 372 48.14 29.67 28.24
N LYS A 373 48.59 28.43 28.00
CA LYS A 373 49.76 27.87 28.70
C LYS A 373 51.05 28.64 28.35
N ARG A 374 51.25 29.00 27.07
CA ARG A 374 52.39 29.82 26.61
C ARG A 374 52.33 31.24 27.18
N LEU A 375 51.16 31.88 27.16
CA LEU A 375 50.94 33.21 27.75
C LEU A 375 51.21 33.23 29.25
N LYS A 376 50.71 32.23 30.00
CA LYS A 376 51.02 32.09 31.44
C LYS A 376 52.52 31.95 31.69
N LYS A 377 53.23 31.13 30.89
CA LYS A 377 54.68 30.94 31.02
C LYS A 377 55.45 32.23 30.72
N ALA A 378 55.09 32.96 29.65
CA ALA A 378 55.68 34.25 29.32
C ALA A 378 55.45 35.31 30.41
N ARG A 379 54.25 35.33 31.03
CA ARG A 379 53.93 36.25 32.14
C ARG A 379 54.75 35.95 33.40
N ILE A 380 54.98 34.67 33.71
CA ILE A 380 55.85 34.22 34.81
C ILE A 380 57.32 34.60 34.54
N GLU A 381 57.80 34.42 33.30
CA GLU A 381 59.16 34.80 32.92
C GLU A 381 59.38 36.31 32.95
N GLN A 382 58.37 37.12 32.56
CA GLN A 382 58.41 38.56 32.75
C GLN A 382 58.45 38.94 34.23
N HIS A 383 57.56 38.40 35.07
CA HIS A 383 57.61 38.65 36.53
C HIS A 383 58.97 38.30 37.14
N LYS A 384 59.57 37.17 36.76
CA LYS A 384 60.93 36.79 37.23
C LYS A 384 62.03 37.72 36.74
N LYS A 385 61.88 38.35 35.57
CA LYS A 385 62.83 39.37 35.08
C LYS A 385 62.64 40.67 35.84
N THR A 386 61.41 41.15 36.02
CA THR A 386 61.12 42.36 36.79
C THR A 386 61.61 42.23 38.23
N GLU A 387 61.36 41.10 38.91
CA GLU A 387 61.88 40.84 40.27
C GLU A 387 63.42 40.82 40.34
N LYS A 388 64.10 40.35 39.28
CA LYS A 388 65.57 40.39 39.20
C LYS A 388 66.09 41.81 38.97
N ASP A 389 65.42 42.58 38.12
CA ASP A 389 65.78 43.96 37.81
C ASP A 389 65.51 44.88 39.01
N ASP A 390 64.44 44.66 39.77
CA ASP A 390 64.13 45.37 41.02
C ASP A 390 65.14 45.03 42.12
N LYS A 391 65.57 43.76 42.25
CA LYS A 391 66.64 43.38 43.19
C LYS A 391 67.99 44.02 42.84
N LYS A 392 68.33 44.13 41.56
CA LYS A 392 69.55 44.81 41.10
C LYS A 392 69.56 46.33 41.29
N LYS A 393 68.40 46.96 41.50
CA LYS A 393 68.29 48.40 41.80
C LYS A 393 68.29 48.70 43.30
N ALA A 394 68.14 47.68 44.14
CA ALA A 394 68.09 47.82 45.60
C ALA A 394 69.44 47.51 46.29
N GLU A 395 70.38 46.90 45.57
CA GLU A 395 71.83 46.88 45.87
C GLU A 395 72.51 48.07 45.20
#